data_AF-M9T705-F1
#
_entry.id   AF-M9T705-F1
#
_cell.length_a   1.000
_cell.length_b   1.000
_cell.length_c   1.000
_cell.angle_alpha   90.00
_cell.angle_beta   90.00
_cell.angle_gamma   90.00
#
_symmetry.space_group_name_H-M   'P 1'
#
loop_
_entity.id
_entity.type
_entity.pdbx_description
1 polymer ?
#
loop_
_entity_poly.entity_id
_entity_poly.type
_entity_poly.pdbx_seq_one_letter_code
_entity_poly.pdbx_strand_id
1 'polypeptide(L)'
;DMTDAILEASLNIRTPEPSLSFRYSPKINEKTRHLVFDNIAQGFGFPSIKHDERNTKMMIDYFNIPPDEAAHWALVLCVAPGVNKRRGTQKSRTEGGGGFCVGKPMELAMGDGFDFSLTNMQMGPKTGDPVQFNSFEDVWNAFEEQVKYAAALSFRNRDVCRRAEIRYCESPFVAMMDDVCVEEGLGAFENTKYANTWSDPCSIVDAVNSLAAIKKLVFDDKKYTMADMVKALRANWEDYDEMRQDALDAPKWGNDD
;
A
#
# COMPACT_ATOMS: atom_id res chain seq x y z
N ASP A 1 -6.02 -32.74 -0.49
CA ASP A 1 -6.61 -33.16 -1.78
C ASP A 1 -6.98 -31.99 -2.67
N MET A 2 -8.02 -31.19 -2.39
CA MET A 2 -8.42 -30.10 -3.29
C MET A 2 -7.35 -29.01 -3.47
N THR A 3 -6.65 -28.61 -2.41
CA THR A 3 -5.54 -27.65 -2.49
C THR A 3 -4.43 -28.14 -3.44
N ASP A 4 -4.04 -29.41 -3.32
CA ASP A 4 -3.02 -30.00 -4.19
C ASP A 4 -3.52 -30.08 -5.63
N ALA A 5 -4.78 -30.46 -5.85
CA ALA A 5 -5.35 -30.52 -7.20
C ALA A 5 -5.36 -29.15 -7.88
N ILE A 6 -5.61 -28.06 -7.15
CA ILE A 6 -5.52 -26.69 -7.69
C ILE A 6 -4.07 -26.33 -8.07
N LEU A 7 -3.11 -26.67 -7.20
CA LEU A 7 -1.69 -26.43 -7.46
C LEU A 7 -1.16 -27.26 -8.65
N GLU A 8 -1.56 -28.52 -8.75
CA GLU A 8 -1.26 -29.42 -9.86
C GLU A 8 -1.91 -28.93 -11.17
N ALA A 9 -3.16 -28.44 -11.12
CA ALA A 9 -3.81 -27.83 -12.27
C ALA A 9 -3.08 -26.57 -12.75
N SER A 10 -2.60 -25.73 -11.83
CA SER A 10 -1.83 -24.53 -12.17
C SER A 10 -0.53 -24.87 -12.92
N LEU A 11 0.20 -25.89 -12.45
CA LEU A 11 1.41 -26.41 -13.12
C LEU A 11 1.15 -26.92 -14.54
N ASN A 12 -0.05 -27.46 -14.78
CA ASN A 12 -0.45 -28.03 -16.06
C ASN A 12 -0.97 -26.98 -17.04
N ILE A 13 -1.83 -26.06 -16.60
CA ILE A 13 -2.51 -25.09 -17.48
C ILE A 13 -1.59 -23.92 -17.83
N ARG A 14 -0.75 -23.46 -16.89
CA ARG A 14 0.25 -22.39 -17.12
C ARG A 14 -0.32 -21.13 -17.76
N THR A 15 -1.39 -20.64 -17.16
CA THR A 15 -2.11 -19.42 -17.55
C THR A 15 -1.83 -18.30 -16.53
N PRO A 16 -1.78 -17.02 -16.96
CA PRO A 16 -1.66 -15.90 -16.03
C PRO A 16 -2.91 -15.69 -15.15
N GLU A 17 -4.04 -16.34 -15.47
CA GLU A 17 -5.29 -16.23 -14.72
C GLU A 17 -5.94 -17.60 -14.48
N PRO A 18 -6.54 -17.84 -13.29
CA PRO A 18 -6.66 -16.90 -12.18
C PRO A 18 -5.32 -16.70 -11.45
N SER A 19 -5.09 -15.49 -10.95
CA SER A 19 -4.04 -15.23 -9.95
C SER A 19 -4.18 -16.19 -8.77
N LEU A 20 -3.12 -16.97 -8.49
CA LEU A 20 -3.13 -17.95 -7.41
C LEU A 20 -2.50 -17.34 -6.14
N SER A 21 -3.14 -17.56 -5.01
CA SER A 21 -2.60 -17.21 -3.69
C SER A 21 -2.60 -18.42 -2.77
N PHE A 22 -1.65 -18.44 -1.84
CA PHE A 22 -1.48 -19.52 -0.89
C PHE A 22 -1.46 -18.99 0.54
N ARG A 23 -2.42 -19.45 1.35
CA ARG A 23 -2.48 -19.22 2.79
C ARG A 23 -1.47 -20.13 3.48
N TYR A 24 -0.33 -19.56 3.84
CA TYR A 24 0.75 -20.25 4.53
C TYR A 24 0.49 -20.32 6.03
N SER A 25 0.64 -21.52 6.58
CA SER A 25 0.78 -21.79 8.01
C SER A 25 2.00 -22.70 8.22
N PRO A 26 2.72 -22.62 9.35
CA PRO A 26 3.74 -23.61 9.69
C PRO A 26 3.23 -25.07 9.72
N LYS A 27 1.91 -25.25 9.84
CA LYS A 27 1.23 -26.55 9.93
C LYS A 27 0.97 -27.22 8.57
N ILE A 28 1.33 -26.58 7.45
CA ILE A 28 1.12 -27.17 6.12
C ILE A 28 1.89 -28.50 5.97
N ASN A 29 1.29 -29.47 5.29
CA ASN A 29 1.96 -30.72 4.99
C ASN A 29 3.07 -30.51 3.94
N GLU A 30 4.04 -31.41 3.93
CA GLU A 30 5.24 -31.32 3.09
C GLU A 30 4.92 -31.39 1.59
N LYS A 31 3.99 -32.27 1.18
CA LYS A 31 3.59 -32.42 -0.23
C LYS A 31 3.05 -31.10 -0.79
N THR A 32 2.09 -30.49 -0.11
CA THR A 32 1.51 -29.19 -0.52
C THR A 32 2.59 -28.11 -0.54
N ARG A 33 3.52 -28.12 0.42
CA ARG A 33 4.64 -27.16 0.45
C ARG A 33 5.52 -27.28 -0.80
N HIS A 34 5.88 -28.49 -1.21
CA HIS A 34 6.65 -28.69 -2.45
C HIS A 34 5.88 -28.21 -3.68
N LEU A 35 4.59 -28.56 -3.81
CA LEU A 35 3.76 -28.09 -4.92
C LEU A 35 3.69 -26.55 -5.02
N VAL A 36 3.68 -25.84 -3.88
CA VAL A 36 3.75 -24.37 -3.86
C VAL A 36 5.05 -23.85 -4.48
N PHE A 37 6.20 -24.42 -4.08
CA PHE A 37 7.49 -24.00 -4.62
C PHE A 37 7.69 -24.44 -6.07
N ASP A 38 7.14 -25.59 -6.49
CA ASP A 38 7.14 -26.02 -7.88
C ASP A 38 6.41 -25.03 -8.78
N ASN A 39 5.29 -24.46 -8.30
CA ASN A 39 4.56 -23.40 -8.99
C ASN A 39 5.40 -22.12 -9.12
N ILE A 40 6.05 -21.69 -8.02
CA ILE A 40 6.93 -20.50 -8.03
C ILE A 40 8.07 -20.70 -9.04
N ALA A 41 8.66 -21.89 -9.08
CA ALA A 41 9.75 -22.23 -9.98
C ALA A 41 9.37 -22.17 -11.47
N GLN A 42 8.08 -22.20 -11.82
CA GLN A 42 7.64 -22.01 -13.20
C GLN A 42 7.83 -20.57 -13.70
N GLY A 43 8.02 -19.59 -12.81
CA GLY A 43 8.31 -18.21 -13.20
C GLY A 43 7.08 -17.37 -13.59
N PHE A 44 5.87 -17.85 -13.35
CA PHE A 44 4.63 -17.08 -13.59
C PHE A 44 4.29 -16.08 -12.47
N GLY A 45 5.08 -16.06 -11.39
CA GLY A 45 4.89 -15.16 -10.25
C GLY A 45 3.89 -15.64 -9.20
N PHE A 46 3.29 -16.82 -9.38
CA PHE A 46 2.30 -17.41 -8.47
C PHE A 46 2.79 -18.74 -7.85
N PRO A 47 2.24 -19.15 -6.69
CA PRO A 47 1.26 -18.41 -5.88
C PRO A 47 1.87 -17.25 -5.08
N SER A 48 1.05 -16.22 -4.86
CA SER A 48 1.30 -15.17 -3.87
C SER A 48 1.14 -15.75 -2.46
N ILE A 49 2.25 -15.89 -1.73
CA ILE A 49 2.24 -16.44 -0.37
C ILE A 49 1.75 -15.39 0.64
N LYS A 50 0.84 -15.79 1.53
CA LYS A 50 0.25 -14.95 2.57
C LYS A 50 0.21 -15.68 3.90
N HIS A 51 0.69 -15.06 4.97
CA HIS A 51 0.73 -15.71 6.27
C HIS A 51 -0.66 -15.74 6.91
N ASP A 52 -1.17 -16.94 7.14
CA ASP A 52 -2.54 -17.18 7.59
C ASP A 52 -2.86 -16.51 8.93
N GLU A 53 -2.06 -16.83 9.94
CA GLU A 53 -2.28 -16.37 11.31
C GLU A 53 -2.08 -14.85 11.43
N ARG A 54 -1.12 -14.27 10.70
CA ARG A 54 -0.87 -12.82 10.72
C ARG A 54 -2.01 -12.05 10.06
N ASN A 55 -2.50 -12.50 8.91
CA ASN A 55 -3.61 -11.84 8.22
C ASN A 55 -4.92 -11.97 9.02
N THR A 56 -5.19 -13.13 9.60
CA THR A 56 -6.34 -13.31 10.50
C THR A 56 -6.26 -12.37 11.69
N LYS A 57 -5.08 -12.27 12.33
CA LYS A 57 -4.87 -11.34 13.46
C LYS A 57 -5.04 -9.88 13.04
N MET A 58 -4.52 -9.48 11.88
CA MET A 58 -4.67 -8.12 11.35
C MET A 58 -6.14 -7.74 11.17
N MET A 59 -6.96 -8.64 10.61
CA MET A 59 -8.40 -8.43 10.44
C MET A 59 -9.12 -8.20 11.77
N ILE A 60 -8.72 -8.91 12.82
CA ILE A 60 -9.30 -8.78 14.16
C ILE A 60 -8.83 -7.47 14.83
N ASP A 61 -7.53 -7.26 14.91
CA ASP A 61 -6.93 -6.19 15.73
C ASP A 61 -7.16 -4.79 15.15
N TYR A 62 -7.11 -4.65 13.82
CA TYR A 62 -7.16 -3.33 13.17
C TYR A 62 -8.51 -3.02 12.52
N PHE A 63 -9.30 -4.04 12.18
CA PHE A 63 -10.57 -3.87 11.48
C PHE A 63 -11.78 -4.39 12.27
N ASN A 64 -11.56 -4.87 13.51
CA ASN A 64 -12.61 -5.35 14.42
C ASN A 64 -13.50 -6.44 13.78
N ILE A 65 -12.93 -7.24 12.86
CA ILE A 65 -13.65 -8.33 12.23
C ILE A 65 -13.80 -9.48 13.24
N PRO A 66 -15.00 -10.05 13.43
CA PRO A 66 -15.21 -11.16 14.34
C PRO A 66 -14.27 -12.33 14.04
N PRO A 67 -13.71 -13.04 15.04
CA PRO A 67 -12.71 -14.09 14.81
C PRO A 67 -13.15 -15.18 13.83
N ASP A 68 -14.42 -15.58 13.87
CA ASP A 68 -14.98 -16.58 12.95
C ASP A 68 -15.03 -16.07 11.49
N GLU A 69 -15.34 -14.79 11.29
CA GLU A 69 -15.32 -14.16 9.96
C GLU A 69 -13.88 -14.00 9.46
N ALA A 70 -13.01 -13.49 10.34
CA ALA A 70 -11.60 -13.29 10.05
C ALA A 70 -10.92 -14.61 9.65
N ALA A 71 -11.20 -15.73 10.33
CA ALA A 71 -10.58 -17.02 10.03
C ALA A 71 -10.84 -17.53 8.60
N HIS A 72 -11.90 -17.04 7.94
CA HIS A 72 -12.26 -17.49 6.61
C HIS A 72 -11.70 -16.62 5.49
N TRP A 73 -11.00 -15.52 5.80
CA TRP A 73 -10.55 -14.51 4.85
C TRP A 73 -10.03 -15.06 3.52
N ALA A 74 -10.35 -14.34 2.44
CA ALA A 74 -9.77 -14.52 1.12
C ALA A 74 -9.10 -13.22 0.68
N LEU A 75 -8.22 -13.31 -0.33
CA LEU A 75 -7.65 -12.10 -0.90
C LEU A 75 -8.68 -11.37 -1.73
N VAL A 76 -8.82 -10.08 -1.45
CA VAL A 76 -9.51 -9.14 -2.32
C VAL A 76 -8.50 -8.64 -3.34
N LEU A 77 -8.52 -9.28 -4.50
CA LEU A 77 -7.58 -9.10 -5.60
C LEU A 77 -6.12 -9.35 -5.18
N CYS A 78 -5.28 -8.31 -5.12
CA CYS A 78 -3.83 -8.45 -5.08
C CYS A 78 -3.33 -9.11 -3.78
N VAL A 79 -3.54 -8.45 -2.63
CA VAL A 79 -2.88 -8.83 -1.36
C VAL A 79 -3.71 -8.59 -0.11
N ALA A 80 -4.81 -7.84 -0.17
CA ALA A 80 -5.56 -7.45 1.01
C ALA A 80 -6.47 -8.60 1.48
N PRO A 81 -6.37 -9.05 2.75
CA PRO A 81 -7.37 -9.97 3.29
C PRO A 81 -8.70 -9.24 3.46
N GLY A 82 -9.79 -9.89 3.06
CA GLY A 82 -11.15 -9.41 3.23
C GLY A 82 -12.10 -10.51 3.66
N VAL A 83 -13.26 -10.12 4.18
CA VAL A 83 -14.33 -11.05 4.52
C VAL A 83 -14.86 -11.68 3.24
N ASN A 84 -15.00 -13.01 3.24
CA ASN A 84 -15.36 -13.81 2.08
C ASN A 84 -16.54 -14.74 2.31
N LYS A 85 -17.09 -14.79 3.53
CA LYS A 85 -18.35 -15.49 3.78
C LYS A 85 -19.46 -14.75 3.04
N ARG A 86 -20.55 -15.46 2.74
CA ARG A 86 -21.74 -14.89 2.08
C ARG A 86 -22.32 -13.67 2.81
N ARG A 87 -22.07 -13.54 4.12
CA ARG A 87 -22.57 -12.45 4.94
C ARG A 87 -21.47 -11.41 5.14
N GLY A 88 -21.51 -10.35 4.34
CA GLY A 88 -20.50 -9.30 4.36
C GLY A 88 -19.30 -9.60 3.48
N THR A 89 -19.50 -10.35 2.38
CA THR A 89 -18.44 -10.51 1.37
C THR A 89 -18.09 -9.14 0.83
N GLN A 90 -16.79 -8.89 0.61
CA GLN A 90 -16.38 -7.64 0.01
C GLN A 90 -16.77 -7.61 -1.48
N LYS A 91 -17.62 -6.65 -1.86
CA LYS A 91 -18.29 -6.57 -3.18
C LYS A 91 -17.55 -5.73 -4.19
N SER A 92 -16.80 -4.75 -3.69
CA SER A 92 -15.96 -3.86 -4.48
C SER A 92 -14.54 -3.90 -3.96
N ARG A 93 -13.58 -3.85 -4.89
CA ARG A 93 -12.17 -3.65 -4.54
C ARG A 93 -12.00 -2.38 -3.73
N THR A 94 -12.49 -1.27 -4.29
CA THR A 94 -12.02 0.05 -3.94
C THR A 94 -12.96 0.79 -3.01
N GLU A 95 -14.27 0.51 -3.05
CA GLU A 95 -15.31 1.24 -2.30
C GLU A 95 -15.00 2.75 -2.20
N GLY A 96 -14.96 3.42 -3.36
CA GLY A 96 -14.52 4.81 -3.51
C GLY A 96 -13.04 5.00 -3.82
N GLY A 97 -12.19 3.99 -3.64
CA GLY A 97 -10.78 4.00 -3.97
C GLY A 97 -9.96 5.00 -3.15
N GLY A 98 -8.65 5.03 -3.36
CA GLY A 98 -7.77 5.94 -2.64
C GLY A 98 -6.42 5.31 -2.32
N GLY A 99 -5.40 5.94 -2.87
CA GLY A 99 -4.00 5.68 -2.59
C GLY A 99 -3.23 6.94 -2.92
N PHE A 100 -2.04 7.07 -2.37
CA PHE A 100 -1.13 8.15 -2.71
C PHE A 100 0.28 7.60 -2.63
N CYS A 101 1.18 8.15 -3.44
CA CYS A 101 2.58 7.76 -3.35
C CYS A 101 3.26 8.60 -2.29
N VAL A 102 3.70 7.93 -1.21
CA VAL A 102 4.33 8.51 -0.02
C VAL A 102 5.66 9.21 -0.35
N GLY A 103 6.31 8.82 -1.45
CA GLY A 103 7.45 9.56 -2.00
C GLY A 103 7.13 11.01 -2.38
N LYS A 104 5.89 11.32 -2.82
CA LYS A 104 5.54 12.68 -3.22
C LYS A 104 5.50 13.66 -2.05
N PRO A 105 4.90 13.34 -0.88
CA PRO A 105 5.05 14.12 0.35
C PRO A 105 6.50 14.46 0.72
N MET A 106 7.48 13.57 0.46
CA MET A 106 8.89 13.87 0.71
C MET A 106 9.40 14.99 -0.20
N GLU A 107 9.09 14.94 -1.50
CA GLU A 107 9.41 16.01 -2.44
C GLU A 107 8.74 17.34 -2.05
N LEU A 108 7.47 17.28 -1.63
CA LEU A 108 6.72 18.45 -1.17
C LEU A 108 7.34 19.05 0.09
N ALA A 109 7.84 18.23 1.02
CA ALA A 109 8.56 18.73 2.19
C ALA A 109 9.85 19.49 1.80
N MET A 110 10.55 19.01 0.78
CA MET A 110 11.73 19.68 0.18
C MET A 110 11.37 20.84 -0.75
N GLY A 111 10.08 21.15 -0.91
CA GLY A 111 9.56 22.21 -1.77
C GLY A 111 8.67 23.23 -1.05
N ASP A 112 8.57 23.20 0.29
CA ASP A 112 7.60 24.00 1.07
C ASP A 112 6.15 23.79 0.57
N GLY A 113 5.81 22.54 0.22
CA GLY A 113 4.53 22.15 -0.37
C GLY A 113 4.36 22.48 -1.86
N PHE A 114 5.34 23.13 -2.49
CA PHE A 114 5.32 23.43 -3.91
C PHE A 114 5.88 22.28 -4.73
N ASP A 115 5.08 21.77 -5.65
CA ASP A 115 5.46 20.72 -6.58
C ASP A 115 6.18 21.33 -7.79
N PHE A 116 7.50 21.47 -7.68
CA PHE A 116 8.32 22.05 -8.75
C PHE A 116 8.63 21.06 -9.88
N SER A 117 8.46 19.74 -9.67
CA SER A 117 8.92 18.72 -10.61
C SER A 117 7.85 18.30 -11.62
N LEU A 118 6.57 18.39 -11.26
CA LEU A 118 5.48 17.86 -12.09
C LEU A 118 4.42 18.90 -12.39
N THR A 119 3.76 19.43 -11.36
CA THR A 119 2.55 20.25 -11.57
C THR A 119 2.84 21.76 -11.62
N ASN A 120 3.97 22.21 -11.07
CA ASN A 120 4.32 23.63 -10.92
C ASN A 120 3.24 24.40 -10.14
N MET A 121 2.72 23.80 -9.07
CA MET A 121 1.66 24.34 -8.23
C MET A 121 1.96 24.14 -6.74
N GLN A 122 1.32 24.94 -5.89
CA GLN A 122 1.24 24.66 -4.45
C GLN A 122 0.29 23.47 -4.24
N MET A 123 0.85 22.27 -4.11
CA MET A 123 0.10 21.02 -3.96
C MET A 123 -0.14 20.65 -2.50
N GLY A 124 0.82 20.95 -1.63
CA GLY A 124 0.76 20.67 -0.20
C GLY A 124 0.73 21.94 0.66
N PRO A 125 0.52 21.82 1.97
CA PRO A 125 0.68 22.93 2.91
C PRO A 125 2.11 23.47 2.90
N LYS A 126 2.28 24.73 3.31
CA LYS A 126 3.60 25.32 3.55
C LYS A 126 4.13 24.82 4.88
N THR A 127 5.21 24.04 4.84
CA THR A 127 5.84 23.40 5.99
C THR A 127 7.16 24.06 6.40
N GLY A 128 7.55 25.14 5.72
CA GLY A 128 8.78 25.88 5.94
C GLY A 128 9.78 25.72 4.80
N ASP A 129 10.65 26.71 4.63
CA ASP A 129 11.76 26.64 3.68
C ASP A 129 12.78 25.58 4.12
N PRO A 130 13.00 24.50 3.34
CA PRO A 130 13.90 23.42 3.72
C PRO A 130 15.35 23.85 3.89
N VAL A 131 15.76 24.97 3.28
CA VAL A 131 17.11 25.53 3.49
C VAL A 131 17.31 25.97 4.95
N GLN A 132 16.23 26.25 5.68
CA GLN A 132 16.26 26.69 7.08
C GLN A 132 16.11 25.54 8.08
N PHE A 133 15.99 24.29 7.63
CA PHE A 133 15.91 23.13 8.53
C PHE A 133 17.27 22.88 9.19
N ASN A 134 17.30 22.88 10.53
CA ASN A 134 18.53 22.79 11.33
C ASN A 134 18.69 21.41 11.99
N SER A 135 17.65 20.57 11.91
CA SER A 135 17.62 19.22 12.48
C SER A 135 16.91 18.25 11.56
N PHE A 136 17.16 16.95 11.75
CA PHE A 136 16.41 15.91 11.05
C PHE A 136 14.93 15.94 11.43
N GLU A 137 14.63 16.30 12.69
CA GLU A 137 13.27 16.48 13.19
C GLU A 137 12.49 17.54 12.40
N ASP A 138 13.13 18.62 11.95
CA ASP A 138 12.48 19.62 11.09
C ASP A 138 12.03 19.00 9.75
N VAL A 139 12.91 18.19 9.12
CA VAL A 139 12.60 17.46 7.88
C VAL A 139 11.47 16.46 8.11
N TRP A 140 11.54 15.69 9.21
CA TRP A 140 10.54 14.70 9.57
C TRP A 140 9.17 15.35 9.79
N ASN A 141 9.11 16.44 10.54
CA ASN A 141 7.87 17.16 10.82
C ASN A 141 7.24 17.73 9.54
N ALA A 142 8.07 18.30 8.64
CA ALA A 142 7.60 18.76 7.34
C ALA A 142 7.04 17.61 6.50
N PHE A 143 7.76 16.49 6.40
CA PHE A 143 7.30 15.29 5.71
C PHE A 143 5.99 14.73 6.31
N GLU A 144 5.92 14.60 7.63
CA GLU A 144 4.74 14.08 8.32
C GLU A 144 3.50 14.94 8.05
N GLU A 145 3.64 16.27 8.05
CA GLU A 145 2.54 17.18 7.74
C GLU A 145 2.07 17.05 6.28
N GLN A 146 3.00 16.88 5.33
CA GLN A 146 2.64 16.59 3.93
C GLN A 146 1.91 15.25 3.79
N VAL A 147 2.33 14.21 4.52
CA VAL A 147 1.67 12.90 4.54
C VAL A 147 0.27 13.00 5.16
N LYS A 148 0.12 13.68 6.30
CA LYS A 148 -1.18 13.91 6.95
C LYS A 148 -2.16 14.60 6.01
N TYR A 149 -1.69 15.64 5.33
CA TYR A 149 -2.48 16.37 4.33
C TYR A 149 -2.92 15.47 3.16
N ALA A 150 -1.97 14.73 2.56
CA ALA A 150 -2.24 13.82 1.45
C ALA A 150 -3.21 12.69 1.84
N ALA A 151 -3.03 12.10 3.03
CA ALA A 151 -3.92 11.08 3.56
C ALA A 151 -5.35 11.63 3.77
N ALA A 152 -5.48 12.80 4.39
CA ALA A 152 -6.78 13.44 4.61
C ALA A 152 -7.52 13.73 3.28
N LEU A 153 -6.79 14.19 2.26
CA LEU A 153 -7.34 14.37 0.91
C LEU A 153 -7.78 13.05 0.28
N SER A 154 -6.96 12.00 0.37
CA SER A 154 -7.27 10.68 -0.16
C SER A 154 -8.56 10.11 0.45
N PHE A 155 -8.73 10.22 1.78
CA PHE A 155 -9.95 9.75 2.45
C PHE A 155 -11.18 10.60 2.10
N ARG A 156 -11.04 11.93 1.99
CA ARG A 156 -12.15 12.78 1.53
C ARG A 156 -12.57 12.46 0.10
N ASN A 157 -11.62 12.17 -0.78
CA ASN A 157 -11.90 11.71 -2.14
C ASN A 157 -12.65 10.38 -2.11
N ARG A 158 -12.18 9.42 -1.31
CA ARG A 158 -12.85 8.13 -1.10
C ARG A 158 -14.32 8.30 -0.69
N ASP A 159 -14.61 9.17 0.27
CA ASP A 159 -15.98 9.43 0.72
C ASP A 159 -16.88 10.03 -0.37
N VAL A 160 -16.33 10.90 -1.23
CA VAL A 160 -17.06 11.46 -2.37
C VAL A 160 -17.34 10.37 -3.41
N CYS A 161 -16.32 9.61 -3.80
CA CYS A 161 -16.44 8.52 -4.76
C CYS A 161 -17.39 7.43 -4.27
N ARG A 162 -17.33 7.07 -2.99
CA ARG A 162 -18.22 6.09 -2.37
C ARG A 162 -19.69 6.49 -2.46
N ARG A 163 -20.00 7.76 -2.16
CA ARG A 163 -21.38 8.28 -2.31
C ARG A 163 -21.84 8.28 -3.78
N ALA A 164 -20.94 8.49 -4.72
CA ALA A 164 -21.25 8.38 -6.13
C ALA A 164 -21.50 6.91 -6.54
N GLU A 165 -20.69 5.97 -6.07
CA GLU A 165 -20.87 4.52 -6.32
C GLU A 165 -22.24 4.04 -5.83
N ILE A 166 -22.62 4.36 -4.59
CA ILE A 166 -23.93 4.03 -4.00
C ILE A 166 -25.08 4.58 -4.85
N ARG A 167 -24.92 5.77 -5.42
CA ARG A 167 -26.01 6.42 -6.15
C ARG A 167 -26.13 6.00 -7.61
N TYR A 168 -25.00 5.74 -8.26
CA TYR A 168 -24.92 5.66 -9.71
C TYR A 168 -24.39 4.35 -10.25
N CYS A 169 -23.74 3.53 -9.42
CA CYS A 169 -23.05 2.32 -9.86
C CYS A 169 -23.66 1.04 -9.29
N GLU A 170 -24.83 1.10 -8.65
CA GLU A 170 -25.45 -0.05 -8.00
C GLU A 170 -25.61 -1.28 -8.90
N SER A 171 -25.41 -2.45 -8.29
CA SER A 171 -25.40 -3.73 -9.01
C SER A 171 -26.27 -4.75 -8.30
N PRO A 172 -27.54 -4.94 -8.74
CA PRO A 172 -28.43 -5.95 -8.18
C PRO A 172 -27.86 -7.37 -8.25
N PHE A 173 -27.08 -7.68 -9.30
CA PHE A 173 -26.42 -8.98 -9.45
C PHE A 173 -25.34 -9.21 -8.39
N VAL A 174 -24.59 -8.17 -8.01
CA VAL A 174 -23.60 -8.29 -6.92
C VAL A 174 -24.30 -8.32 -5.57
N ALA A 175 -25.37 -7.53 -5.39
CA ALA A 175 -26.14 -7.47 -4.16
C ALA A 175 -26.76 -8.84 -3.81
N MET A 176 -27.30 -9.56 -4.81
CA MET A 176 -27.93 -10.86 -4.56
C MET A 176 -26.96 -11.98 -4.16
N MET A 177 -25.65 -11.77 -4.32
CA MET A 177 -24.62 -12.73 -3.88
C MET A 177 -24.25 -12.56 -2.40
N ASP A 178 -24.76 -11.53 -1.73
CA ASP A 178 -24.49 -11.23 -0.33
C ASP A 178 -25.76 -11.27 0.52
N ASP A 179 -25.71 -12.04 1.61
CA ASP A 179 -26.88 -12.30 2.43
C ASP A 179 -27.33 -11.02 3.19
N VAL A 180 -26.41 -10.10 3.53
CA VAL A 180 -26.77 -8.83 4.20
C VAL A 180 -27.57 -7.93 3.24
N CYS A 181 -27.13 -7.80 1.99
CA CYS A 181 -27.87 -7.06 0.97
C CYS A 181 -29.30 -7.59 0.79
N VAL A 182 -29.46 -8.91 0.73
CA VAL A 182 -30.76 -9.54 0.52
C VAL A 182 -31.66 -9.39 1.75
N GLU A 183 -31.14 -9.63 2.95
CA GLU A 183 -31.89 -9.54 4.21
C GLU A 183 -32.33 -8.11 4.54
N GLU A 184 -31.47 -7.13 4.28
CA GLU A 184 -31.68 -5.73 4.67
C GLU A 184 -32.21 -4.84 3.54
N GLY A 185 -32.32 -5.37 2.31
CA GLY A 185 -32.79 -4.62 1.15
C GLY A 185 -31.80 -3.54 0.69
N LEU A 186 -30.49 -3.81 0.81
CA LEU A 186 -29.43 -2.86 0.49
C LEU A 186 -28.82 -3.11 -0.90
N GLY A 187 -28.34 -2.03 -1.52
CA GLY A 187 -27.50 -2.09 -2.71
C GLY A 187 -26.15 -2.76 -2.44
N ALA A 188 -25.47 -3.20 -3.51
CA ALA A 188 -24.17 -3.84 -3.45
C ALA A 188 -23.07 -2.90 -2.93
N PHE A 189 -23.21 -1.59 -3.16
CA PHE A 189 -22.21 -0.61 -2.75
C PHE A 189 -22.66 0.20 -1.55
N GLU A 190 -23.78 -0.13 -0.91
CA GLU A 190 -24.13 0.44 0.38
C GLU A 190 -23.07 0.10 1.44
N ASN A 191 -22.96 0.96 2.45
CA ASN A 191 -22.05 0.70 3.56
C ASN A 191 -22.54 -0.50 4.36
N THR A 192 -21.73 -1.55 4.38
CA THR A 192 -22.04 -2.78 5.10
C THR A 192 -21.37 -2.81 6.47
N LYS A 193 -21.64 -3.87 7.23
CA LYS A 193 -21.13 -4.11 8.58
C LYS A 193 -19.59 -4.15 8.68
N TYR A 194 -18.91 -4.65 7.65
CA TYR A 194 -17.46 -4.84 7.68
C TYR A 194 -16.76 -3.78 6.84
N ALA A 195 -15.74 -3.15 7.42
CA ALA A 195 -14.96 -2.14 6.74
C ALA A 195 -14.11 -2.79 5.63
N ASN A 196 -14.05 -2.13 4.48
CA ASN A 196 -13.08 -2.46 3.45
C ASN A 196 -11.68 -1.98 3.88
N THR A 197 -10.78 -2.94 4.07
CA THR A 197 -9.40 -2.76 4.55
C THR A 197 -8.48 -2.10 3.52
N TRP A 198 -8.94 -1.89 2.29
CA TRP A 198 -8.12 -1.45 1.18
C TRP A 198 -7.78 0.05 1.27
N SER A 199 -6.49 0.34 1.31
CA SER A 199 -5.85 1.63 1.05
C SER A 199 -4.45 1.34 0.51
N ASP A 200 -3.99 2.09 -0.48
CA ASP A 200 -2.74 1.79 -1.19
C ASP A 200 -1.71 2.93 -1.12
N PRO A 201 -0.93 3.03 -0.03
CA PRO A 201 0.23 3.90 0.02
C PRO A 201 1.40 3.29 -0.79
N CYS A 202 1.71 3.88 -1.95
CA CYS A 202 2.87 3.51 -2.79
C CYS A 202 4.15 4.24 -2.36
N SER A 203 5.31 3.77 -2.84
CA SER A 203 6.59 4.48 -2.70
C SER A 203 7.02 4.81 -1.27
N ILE A 204 6.66 3.96 -0.30
CA ILE A 204 7.10 4.10 1.09
C ILE A 204 8.63 3.96 1.17
N VAL A 205 9.19 2.98 0.46
CA VAL A 205 10.64 2.70 0.45
C VAL A 205 11.42 3.90 -0.12
N ASP A 206 10.89 4.58 -1.13
CA ASP A 206 11.50 5.78 -1.69
C ASP A 206 11.60 6.90 -0.65
N ALA A 207 10.52 7.12 0.11
CA ALA A 207 10.50 8.12 1.18
C ALA A 207 11.45 7.73 2.34
N VAL A 208 11.43 6.47 2.78
CA VAL A 208 12.31 5.96 3.85
C VAL A 208 13.78 6.13 3.48
N ASN A 209 14.17 5.71 2.28
CA ASN A 209 15.55 5.82 1.81
C ASN A 209 15.98 7.27 1.63
N SER A 210 15.07 8.15 1.19
CA SER A 210 15.34 9.60 1.09
C SER A 210 15.59 10.23 2.46
N LEU A 211 14.74 9.91 3.45
CA LEU A 211 14.91 10.37 4.82
C LEU A 211 16.21 9.86 5.43
N ALA A 212 16.55 8.58 5.23
CA ALA A 212 17.80 8.00 5.69
C ALA A 212 19.03 8.68 5.07
N ALA A 213 19.01 8.95 3.76
CA ALA A 213 20.08 9.66 3.07
C ALA A 213 20.26 11.09 3.59
N ILE A 214 19.16 11.84 3.76
CA ILE A 214 19.22 13.21 4.32
C ILE A 214 19.77 13.19 5.76
N LYS A 215 19.25 12.28 6.61
CA LYS A 215 19.71 12.13 7.99
C LYS A 215 21.22 11.90 8.03
N LYS A 216 21.69 10.91 7.27
CA LYS A 216 23.10 10.55 7.22
C LYS A 216 23.97 11.67 6.66
N LEU A 217 23.69 12.13 5.45
CA LEU A 217 24.60 13.00 4.71
C LEU A 217 24.60 14.45 5.20
N VAL A 218 23.46 14.94 5.69
CA VAL A 218 23.30 16.34 6.11
C VAL A 218 23.48 16.51 7.61
N PHE A 219 22.88 15.63 8.43
CA PHE A 219 22.82 15.84 9.88
C PHE A 219 23.84 15.01 10.67
N ASP A 220 24.04 13.74 10.34
CA ASP A 220 24.98 12.86 11.05
C ASP A 220 26.42 13.12 10.59
N ASP A 221 26.71 12.90 9.30
CA ASP A 221 28.05 13.01 8.70
C ASP A 221 28.39 14.47 8.33
N LYS A 222 27.37 15.32 8.14
CA LYS A 222 27.50 16.74 7.75
C LYS A 222 28.38 16.96 6.52
N LYS A 223 28.34 16.01 5.56
CA LYS A 223 29.04 16.11 4.28
C LYS A 223 28.47 17.23 3.41
N TYR A 224 27.16 17.48 3.53
CA TYR A 224 26.42 18.48 2.75
C TYR A 224 25.52 19.33 3.64
N THR A 225 25.12 20.51 3.17
CA THR A 225 24.09 21.33 3.83
C THR A 225 22.70 21.05 3.25
N MET A 226 21.64 21.46 3.97
CA MET A 226 20.28 21.44 3.40
C MET A 226 20.18 22.30 2.13
N ALA A 227 20.92 23.40 2.05
CA ALA A 227 20.96 24.25 0.85
C ALA A 227 21.53 23.49 -0.36
N ASP A 228 22.58 22.70 -0.15
CA ASP A 228 23.19 21.89 -1.21
C ASP A 228 22.23 20.80 -1.67
N MET A 229 21.59 20.10 -0.73
CA MET A 229 20.61 19.06 -1.03
C MET A 229 19.42 19.60 -1.84
N VAL A 230 18.83 20.73 -1.43
CA VAL A 230 17.71 21.35 -2.16
C VAL A 230 18.12 21.76 -3.58
N LYS A 231 19.33 22.30 -3.76
CA LYS A 231 19.85 22.66 -5.09
C LYS A 231 20.05 21.42 -5.97
N ALA A 232 20.69 20.38 -5.43
CA ALA A 232 20.94 19.13 -6.15
C ALA A 232 19.63 18.48 -6.62
N LEU A 233 18.62 18.42 -5.73
CA LEU A 233 17.30 17.88 -6.09
C LEU A 233 16.60 18.71 -7.16
N ARG A 234 16.65 20.05 -7.09
CA ARG A 234 16.05 20.94 -8.11
C ARG A 234 16.76 20.87 -9.45
N ALA A 235 18.07 20.59 -9.46
CA ALA A 235 18.87 20.40 -10.65
C ALA A 235 18.77 18.96 -11.21
N ASN A 236 17.94 18.09 -10.62
CA ASN A 236 17.90 16.67 -10.97
C ASN A 236 19.31 16.04 -10.97
N TRP A 237 20.13 16.42 -9.99
CA TRP A 237 21.52 16.01 -9.81
C TRP A 237 22.52 16.44 -10.91
N GLU A 238 22.13 17.28 -11.87
CA GLU A 238 23.06 17.83 -12.86
C GLU A 238 24.16 18.64 -12.15
N ASP A 239 25.43 18.30 -12.39
CA ASP A 239 26.62 18.81 -11.70
C ASP A 239 26.77 18.41 -10.22
N TYR A 240 26.00 17.42 -9.73
CA TYR A 240 26.08 16.88 -8.34
C TYR A 240 26.33 15.37 -8.31
N ASP A 241 27.11 14.84 -9.26
CA ASP A 241 27.35 13.39 -9.40
C ASP A 241 27.87 12.72 -8.12
N GLU A 242 28.83 13.34 -7.42
CA GLU A 242 29.36 12.79 -6.16
C GLU A 242 28.29 12.71 -5.08
N MET A 243 27.53 13.78 -4.89
CA MET A 243 26.45 13.83 -3.89
C MET A 243 25.35 12.82 -4.19
N ARG A 244 25.04 12.64 -5.48
CA ARG A 244 24.09 11.61 -5.93
C ARG A 244 24.60 10.21 -5.59
N GLN A 245 25.88 9.95 -5.84
CA GLN A 245 26.49 8.67 -5.53
C GLN A 245 26.47 8.40 -4.00
N ASP A 246 26.80 9.38 -3.17
CA ASP A 246 26.69 9.24 -1.71
C ASP A 246 25.24 8.98 -1.25
N ALA A 247 24.26 9.64 -1.88
CA ALA A 247 22.85 9.41 -1.58
C ALA A 247 22.41 7.99 -1.95
N LEU A 248 22.96 7.42 -3.03
CA LEU A 248 22.77 6.01 -3.40
C LEU A 248 23.46 5.07 -2.40
N ASP A 249 24.65 5.42 -1.92
CA ASP A 249 25.46 4.61 -1.01
C ASP A 249 25.05 4.73 0.47
N ALA A 250 24.20 5.69 0.82
CA ALA A 250 23.58 5.79 2.15
C ALA A 250 22.77 4.51 2.49
N PRO A 251 22.48 4.24 3.78
CA PRO A 251 21.65 3.10 4.19
C PRO A 251 20.35 2.97 3.38
N LYS A 252 19.96 1.74 3.09
CA LYS A 252 18.77 1.41 2.29
C LYS A 252 17.94 0.35 2.97
N TRP A 253 16.65 0.62 3.07
CA TRP A 253 15.65 -0.34 3.54
C TRP A 253 15.72 -1.65 2.75
N GLY A 254 15.63 -2.77 3.46
CA GLY A 254 15.72 -4.12 2.89
C GLY A 254 17.08 -4.80 3.07
N ASN A 255 18.04 -4.14 3.74
CA ASN A 255 19.39 -4.67 3.99
C ASN A 255 19.69 -4.95 5.48
N ASP A 256 18.66 -5.04 6.34
CA ASP A 256 18.82 -5.23 7.80
C ASP A 256 19.62 -4.13 8.50
N ASP A 257 19.51 -2.90 7.99
CA ASP A 257 20.11 -1.64 8.47
C ASP A 257 19.05 -0.53 8.53
#